data_AF-A0A319EXN6-F1
#
_entry.id   AF-A0A319EXN6-F1
#
_cell.length_a   1.000
_cell.length_b   1.000
_cell.length_c   1.000
_cell.angle_alpha   90.00
_cell.angle_beta   90.00
_cell.angle_gamma   90.00
#
_symmetry.space_group_name_H-M   'P 1'
#
loop_
_entity.id
_entity.type
_entity.pdbx_description
1 polymer ?
#
loop_
_entity_poly.entity_id
_entity_poly.type
_entity_poly.pdbx_seq_one_letter_code
_entity_poly.pdbx_strand_id
1 'polypeptide(L)'
;TNETYMSELWDRHIPWERGIIAIENSEAKRVGLPDSQPFPWDPTRSIYILNAHHILHCVRNIFISIHEYREDRPQSIAHEHILHCLDSIRLETMCTADDTPRYIPPNAVAGFRPGDGQVRMCRDWQKLEAFVDQHSPCYQELAHADKHMSNLDRFKYCPNDSPYLPVIRKFFGYDEDWVPWPDKE
;
A
#
# COMPACT_ATOMS: atom_id res chain seq x y z
N THR A 1 -23.69 -8.31 -8.85
CA THR A 1 -22.90 -9.36 -9.56
C THR A 1 -21.74 -9.76 -8.68
N ASN A 2 -21.05 -10.86 -9.01
CA ASN A 2 -19.75 -11.19 -8.41
C ASN A 2 -18.75 -10.01 -8.52
N GLU A 3 -18.86 -9.21 -9.58
CA GLU A 3 -18.01 -8.05 -9.84
C GLU A 3 -18.14 -6.93 -8.80
N THR A 4 -19.35 -6.57 -8.34
CA THR A 4 -19.53 -5.54 -7.30
C THR A 4 -18.83 -5.94 -5.99
N TYR A 5 -18.94 -7.21 -5.60
CA TYR A 5 -18.28 -7.74 -4.41
C TYR A 5 -16.76 -7.80 -4.58
N MET A 6 -16.27 -8.19 -5.76
CA MET A 6 -14.84 -8.17 -6.08
C MET A 6 -14.28 -6.76 -6.02
N SER A 7 -14.96 -5.76 -6.60
CA SER A 7 -14.51 -4.36 -6.52
C SER A 7 -14.46 -3.87 -5.07
N GLU A 8 -15.46 -4.21 -4.25
CA GLU A 8 -15.47 -3.85 -2.82
C GLU A 8 -14.31 -4.49 -2.03
N LEU A 9 -13.92 -5.72 -2.36
CA LEU A 9 -12.74 -6.36 -1.77
C LEU A 9 -11.46 -5.59 -2.10
N TRP A 10 -11.28 -5.20 -3.37
CA TRP A 10 -10.12 -4.44 -3.83
C TRP A 10 -10.07 -3.01 -3.30
N ASP A 11 -11.23 -2.41 -3.03
CA ASP A 11 -11.31 -1.02 -2.58
C ASP A 11 -11.26 -0.88 -1.05
N ARG A 12 -11.85 -1.80 -0.28
CA ARG A 12 -12.02 -1.61 1.17
C ARG A 12 -11.28 -2.61 2.06
N HIS A 13 -10.91 -3.78 1.54
CA HIS A 13 -10.49 -4.91 2.37
C HIS A 13 -9.01 -5.28 2.21
N ILE A 14 -8.33 -4.72 1.20
CA ILE A 14 -6.92 -4.94 0.96
C ILE A 14 -6.15 -3.71 1.44
N PRO A 15 -5.17 -3.84 2.36
CA PRO A 15 -4.46 -2.71 2.95
C PRO A 15 -3.37 -2.16 2.03
N TRP A 16 -3.64 -1.97 0.74
CA TRP A 16 -2.64 -1.57 -0.26
C TRP A 16 -2.04 -0.17 0.02
N GLU A 17 -2.75 0.69 0.74
CA GLU A 17 -2.37 2.08 1.03
C GLU A 17 -1.54 2.30 2.30
N ARG A 18 -1.39 1.28 3.16
CA ARG A 18 -0.77 1.45 4.49
C ARG A 18 0.74 1.28 4.52
N GLY A 19 1.34 0.72 3.46
CA GLY A 19 2.71 0.22 3.50
C GLY A 19 3.84 1.24 3.62
N ILE A 20 3.54 2.53 3.67
CA ILE A 20 4.54 3.59 3.82
C ILE A 20 4.89 3.72 5.31
N ILE A 21 6.18 3.67 5.62
CA ILE A 21 6.72 3.72 6.99
C ILE A 21 7.85 4.75 7.09
N ALA A 22 8.11 5.30 8.28
CA ALA A 22 9.27 6.15 8.56
C ALA A 22 10.27 5.43 9.49
N ILE A 23 11.48 5.19 8.98
CA ILE A 23 12.59 4.56 9.73
C ILE A 23 13.64 5.61 10.06
N GLU A 24 14.26 5.52 11.23
CA GLU A 24 15.39 6.38 11.60
C GLU A 24 16.57 6.18 10.63
N ASN A 25 17.18 7.28 10.19
CA ASN A 25 18.26 7.22 9.21
C ASN A 25 19.47 6.40 9.71
N SER A 26 19.74 6.45 11.02
CA SER A 26 20.82 5.67 11.64
C SER A 26 20.51 4.17 11.60
N GLU A 27 19.25 3.79 11.84
CA GLU A 27 18.77 2.42 11.76
C GLU A 27 18.80 1.90 10.33
N ALA A 28 18.23 2.66 9.38
CA ALA A 28 18.20 2.30 7.97
C ALA A 28 19.61 2.02 7.45
N LYS A 29 20.57 2.90 7.77
CA LYS A 29 21.98 2.70 7.43
C LYS A 29 22.58 1.46 8.08
N ARG A 30 22.26 1.19 9.35
CA ARG A 30 22.77 0.02 10.10
C ARG A 30 22.31 -1.29 9.48
N VAL A 31 21.08 -1.36 8.95
CA VAL A 31 20.54 -2.56 8.30
C VAL A 31 20.81 -2.60 6.79
N GLY A 32 21.55 -1.62 6.25
CA GLY A 32 21.96 -1.58 4.85
C GLY A 32 20.85 -1.17 3.87
N LEU A 33 19.82 -0.46 4.35
CA LEU A 33 18.84 0.15 3.45
C LEU A 33 19.48 1.34 2.71
N PRO A 34 19.14 1.56 1.44
CA PRO A 34 19.56 2.76 0.72
C PRO A 34 18.92 4.01 1.33
N ASP A 35 19.56 5.16 1.09
CA ASP A 35 18.97 6.46 1.44
C ASP A 35 17.64 6.64 0.73
N SER A 36 16.65 7.17 1.44
CA SER A 36 15.31 7.40 0.92
C SER A 36 14.83 8.83 1.23
N GLN A 37 13.67 9.19 0.69
CA GLN A 37 13.07 10.50 0.87
C GLN A 37 12.92 10.82 2.38
N PRO A 38 13.30 12.02 2.83
CA PRO A 38 13.11 12.41 4.23
C PRO A 38 11.63 12.42 4.60
N PHE A 39 11.32 12.01 5.84
CA PHE A 39 9.99 12.16 6.39
C PHE A 39 9.70 13.66 6.64
N PRO A 40 8.61 14.24 6.11
CA PRO A 40 8.44 15.70 6.13
C PRO A 40 8.42 16.36 7.51
N TRP A 41 8.03 15.62 8.57
CA TRP A 41 7.90 16.15 9.93
C TRP A 41 9.11 15.86 10.82
N ASP A 42 10.00 14.96 10.39
CA ASP A 42 11.18 14.55 11.14
C ASP A 42 12.31 14.13 10.17
N PRO A 43 13.25 15.05 9.85
CA PRO A 43 14.32 14.77 8.90
C PRO A 43 15.37 13.78 9.43
N THR A 44 15.29 13.37 10.70
CA THR A 44 16.11 12.28 11.23
C THR A 44 15.61 10.90 10.79
N ARG A 45 14.45 10.86 10.11
CA ARG A 45 13.82 9.68 9.54
C ARG A 45 13.63 9.83 8.03
N SER A 46 13.58 8.71 7.34
CA SER A 46 13.24 8.62 5.93
C SER A 46 12.08 7.65 5.71
N ILE A 47 11.28 7.92 4.67
CA ILE A 47 10.13 7.10 4.31
C ILE A 47 10.55 5.91 3.46
N TYR A 48 9.97 4.75 3.72
CA TYR A 48 10.16 3.52 2.97
C TYR A 48 8.80 2.89 2.67
N ILE A 49 8.73 2.04 1.65
CA ILE A 49 7.52 1.29 1.31
C ILE A 49 7.79 -0.19 1.55
N LEU A 50 6.95 -0.83 2.36
CA LEU A 50 7.02 -2.26 2.57
C LEU A 50 6.61 -3.00 1.30
N ASN A 51 7.48 -3.91 0.85
CA ASN A 51 7.33 -4.59 -0.43
C ASN A 51 5.99 -5.34 -0.58
N ALA A 52 5.50 -5.99 0.48
CA ALA A 52 4.22 -6.70 0.41
C ALA A 52 3.03 -5.76 0.12
N HIS A 53 3.00 -4.57 0.72
CA HIS A 53 2.00 -3.55 0.42
C HIS A 53 2.18 -2.98 -0.99
N HIS A 54 3.43 -2.75 -1.42
CA HIS A 54 3.72 -2.30 -2.78
C HIS A 54 3.20 -3.30 -3.83
N ILE A 55 3.42 -4.61 -3.61
CA ILE A 55 2.92 -5.65 -4.50
C ILE A 55 1.38 -5.70 -4.50
N LEU A 56 0.71 -5.52 -3.36
CA LEU A 56 -0.75 -5.40 -3.32
C LEU A 56 -1.26 -4.18 -4.09
N HIS A 57 -0.59 -3.03 -3.96
CA HIS A 57 -0.86 -1.83 -4.76
C HIS A 57 -0.72 -2.12 -6.27
N CYS A 58 0.35 -2.78 -6.68
CA CYS A 58 0.56 -3.17 -8.08
C CYS A 58 -0.54 -4.08 -8.61
N VAL A 59 -0.93 -5.11 -7.85
CA VAL A 59 -2.01 -6.02 -8.25
C VAL A 59 -3.35 -5.29 -8.37
N ARG A 60 -3.66 -4.37 -7.43
CA ARG A 60 -4.86 -3.54 -7.51
C ARG A 60 -4.87 -2.65 -8.75
N ASN A 61 -3.76 -1.99 -9.06
CA ASN A 61 -3.68 -1.12 -10.25
C ASN A 61 -3.89 -1.91 -11.55
N ILE A 62 -3.35 -3.12 -11.64
CA ILE A 62 -3.58 -4.02 -12.78
C ILE A 62 -5.05 -4.44 -12.84
N PHE A 63 -5.67 -4.78 -11.71
CA PHE A 63 -7.10 -5.10 -11.64
C PHE A 63 -7.97 -3.94 -12.15
N ILE A 64 -7.71 -2.70 -11.69
CA ILE A 64 -8.41 -1.50 -12.14
C ILE A 64 -8.26 -1.31 -13.66
N SER A 65 -7.02 -1.36 -14.17
CA SER A 65 -6.74 -1.19 -15.59
C SER A 65 -7.46 -2.23 -16.47
N ILE A 66 -7.47 -3.51 -16.06
CA ILE A 66 -8.19 -4.58 -16.74
C ILE A 66 -9.70 -4.34 -16.71
N HIS A 67 -10.24 -3.95 -15.55
CA HIS A 67 -11.67 -3.72 -15.40
C HIS A 67 -12.14 -2.52 -16.23
N GLU A 68 -11.40 -1.41 -16.19
CA GLU A 68 -11.65 -0.23 -17.04
C GLU A 68 -11.62 -0.57 -18.52
N TYR A 69 -10.64 -1.37 -18.96
CA TYR A 69 -10.58 -1.84 -20.35
C TYR A 69 -11.81 -2.68 -20.73
N ARG A 70 -12.24 -3.59 -19.84
CA ARG A 70 -13.40 -4.48 -20.08
C ARG A 70 -14.72 -3.72 -20.13
N GLU A 71 -14.82 -2.62 -19.42
CA GLU A 71 -16.01 -1.75 -19.36
C GLU A 71 -15.98 -0.61 -20.38
N ASP A 72 -14.98 -0.57 -21.28
CA ASP A 72 -14.76 0.52 -22.24
C ASP A 72 -14.63 1.91 -21.56
N ARG A 73 -14.05 1.93 -20.36
CA ARG A 73 -13.75 3.15 -19.61
C ARG A 73 -12.34 3.68 -19.93
N PRO A 74 -12.14 5.01 -19.90
CA PRO A 74 -10.80 5.58 -19.97
C PRO A 74 -9.91 5.01 -18.87
N GLN A 75 -8.64 4.74 -19.20
CA GLN A 75 -7.66 4.28 -18.23
C GLN A 75 -7.35 5.40 -17.23
N SER A 76 -7.61 5.16 -15.95
CA SER A 76 -7.32 6.11 -14.87
C SER A 76 -5.86 6.04 -14.40
N ILE A 77 -5.18 4.93 -14.69
CA ILE A 77 -3.78 4.68 -14.32
C ILE A 77 -2.93 4.71 -15.58
N ALA A 78 -1.85 5.49 -15.53
CA ALA A 78 -0.95 5.66 -16.66
C ALA A 78 -0.30 4.34 -17.07
N HIS A 79 -0.10 4.15 -18.39
CA HIS A 79 0.38 2.89 -18.94
C HIS A 79 1.75 2.49 -18.39
N GLU A 80 2.66 3.44 -18.27
CA GLU A 80 3.99 3.25 -17.70
C GLU A 80 3.95 2.78 -16.23
N HIS A 81 2.95 3.22 -15.47
CA HIS A 81 2.77 2.78 -14.09
C HIS A 81 2.28 1.32 -14.05
N ILE A 82 1.38 0.93 -14.96
CA ILE A 82 0.97 -0.48 -15.10
C ILE A 82 2.15 -1.37 -15.49
N LEU A 83 3.02 -0.93 -16.40
CA LEU A 83 4.25 -1.67 -16.75
C LEU A 83 5.20 -1.82 -15.56
N HIS A 84 5.38 -0.77 -14.76
CA HIS A 84 6.15 -0.82 -13.52
C HIS A 84 5.55 -1.82 -12.51
N CYS A 85 4.22 -1.84 -12.38
CA CYS A 85 3.51 -2.77 -11.50
C CYS A 85 3.74 -4.22 -11.94
N LEU A 86 3.62 -4.50 -13.24
CA LEU A 86 3.86 -5.83 -13.80
C LEU A 86 5.31 -6.29 -13.58
N ASP A 87 6.29 -5.42 -13.81
CA ASP A 87 7.69 -5.77 -13.59
C ASP A 87 8.02 -5.98 -12.12
N SER A 88 7.45 -5.17 -11.21
CA SER A 88 7.62 -5.33 -9.76
C SER A 88 7.11 -6.69 -9.27
N ILE A 89 5.93 -7.13 -9.75
CA ILE A 89 5.40 -8.47 -9.43
C ILE A 89 6.30 -9.58 -9.99
N ARG A 90 6.81 -9.41 -11.21
CA ARG A 90 7.76 -10.35 -11.83
C ARG A 90 9.04 -10.47 -10.98
N LEU A 91 9.64 -9.34 -10.61
CA LEU A 91 10.85 -9.29 -9.80
C LEU A 91 10.62 -9.91 -8.41
N GLU A 92 9.51 -9.61 -7.74
CA GLU A 92 9.19 -10.21 -6.45
C GLU A 92 9.05 -11.74 -6.56
N THR A 93 8.37 -12.22 -7.61
CA THR A 93 8.19 -13.65 -7.86
C THR A 93 9.55 -14.34 -8.06
N MET A 94 10.44 -13.73 -8.84
CA MET A 94 11.79 -14.25 -9.07
C MET A 94 12.67 -14.19 -7.82
N CYS A 95 12.54 -13.13 -7.01
CA CYS A 95 13.30 -12.95 -5.78
C CYS A 95 12.88 -13.96 -4.70
N THR A 96 11.57 -14.17 -4.53
CA THR A 96 11.04 -15.12 -3.56
C THR A 96 11.27 -16.57 -3.98
N ALA A 97 11.18 -16.86 -5.30
CA ALA A 97 11.43 -18.18 -5.88
C ALA A 97 10.76 -19.33 -5.10
N ASP A 98 9.48 -19.16 -4.74
CA ASP A 98 8.69 -20.12 -3.96
C ASP A 98 8.64 -21.49 -4.66
N ASP A 99 9.26 -22.49 -4.04
CA ASP A 99 9.45 -23.84 -4.57
C ASP A 99 8.30 -24.80 -4.23
N THR A 100 7.23 -24.30 -3.59
CA THR A 100 6.05 -25.10 -3.25
C THR A 100 5.40 -25.68 -4.52
N PRO A 101 5.39 -27.01 -4.71
CA PRO A 101 4.78 -27.62 -5.89
C PRO A 101 3.27 -27.38 -5.90
N ARG A 102 2.71 -27.01 -7.05
CA ARG A 102 1.26 -26.88 -7.20
C ARG A 102 0.63 -28.17 -7.70
N TYR A 103 -0.40 -28.64 -7.00
CA TYR A 103 -1.21 -29.76 -7.45
C TYR A 103 -1.92 -29.42 -8.77
N ILE A 104 -1.92 -30.37 -9.69
CA ILE A 104 -2.65 -30.31 -10.95
C ILE A 104 -3.85 -31.26 -10.85
N PRO A 105 -5.10 -30.77 -10.95
CA PRO A 105 -6.27 -31.63 -10.84
C PRO A 105 -6.31 -32.67 -11.97
N PRO A 106 -6.56 -33.96 -11.67
CA PRO A 106 -6.77 -34.96 -12.70
C PRO A 106 -8.09 -34.65 -13.43
N ASN A 107 -7.99 -34.57 -14.76
CA ASN A 107 -9.02 -34.35 -15.79
C ASN A 107 -10.41 -33.84 -15.34
N ALA A 108 -10.75 -32.63 -15.82
CA ALA A 108 -12.11 -32.10 -16.02
C ALA A 108 -12.95 -31.77 -14.77
N VAL A 109 -12.35 -31.47 -13.61
CA VAL A 109 -13.11 -30.72 -12.59
C VAL A 109 -13.28 -29.29 -13.09
N ALA A 110 -14.39 -29.03 -13.78
CA ALA A 110 -14.74 -27.71 -14.30
C ALA A 110 -14.68 -26.68 -13.15
N GLY A 111 -13.91 -25.62 -13.36
CA GLY A 111 -13.78 -24.52 -12.40
C GLY A 111 -12.54 -24.56 -11.50
N PHE A 112 -11.74 -25.64 -11.48
CA PHE A 112 -10.49 -25.67 -10.70
C PHE A 112 -9.26 -25.41 -11.59
N ARG A 113 -8.38 -24.54 -11.12
CA ARG A 113 -7.07 -24.22 -11.69
C ARG A 113 -5.95 -24.89 -10.87
N PRO A 114 -4.75 -25.08 -11.44
CA PRO A 114 -3.62 -25.62 -10.70
C PRO A 114 -3.33 -24.88 -9.39
N GLY A 115 -3.28 -25.62 -8.28
CA GLY A 115 -3.09 -25.11 -6.93
C GLY A 115 -4.35 -24.57 -6.23
N ASP A 116 -5.52 -24.56 -6.86
CA ASP A 116 -6.76 -24.15 -6.19
C ASP A 116 -7.08 -25.07 -5.00
N GLY A 117 -7.38 -24.47 -3.84
CA GLY A 117 -7.65 -25.20 -2.60
C GLY A 117 -6.40 -25.78 -1.91
N GLN A 118 -5.21 -25.61 -2.49
CA GLN A 118 -3.97 -26.09 -1.88
C GLN A 118 -3.53 -25.16 -0.74
N VAL A 119 -3.33 -25.72 0.45
CA VAL A 119 -2.81 -25.00 1.60
C VAL A 119 -1.40 -24.49 1.30
N ARG A 120 -1.14 -23.23 1.65
CA ARG A 120 0.18 -22.62 1.59
C ARG A 120 0.56 -22.03 2.95
N MET A 121 1.85 -22.01 3.23
CA MET A 121 2.36 -21.33 4.42
C MET A 121 2.59 -19.86 4.08
N CYS A 122 1.89 -18.98 4.79
CA CYS A 122 1.97 -17.53 4.61
C CYS A 122 2.82 -16.89 5.72
N ARG A 123 3.41 -15.72 5.43
CA ARG A 123 3.87 -14.82 6.48
C ARG A 123 2.68 -14.28 7.26
N ASP A 124 2.93 -13.93 8.52
CA ASP A 124 1.90 -13.40 9.42
C ASP A 124 1.62 -11.92 9.07
N TRP A 125 0.43 -11.67 8.52
CA TRP A 125 0.01 -10.32 8.13
C TRP A 125 -0.17 -9.38 9.32
N GLN A 126 -0.63 -9.90 10.47
CA GLN A 126 -0.86 -9.08 11.65
C GLN A 126 0.46 -8.51 12.19
N LYS A 127 1.54 -9.30 12.11
CA LYS A 127 2.88 -8.81 12.46
C LYS A 127 3.39 -7.75 11.50
N LEU A 128 3.07 -7.85 10.21
CA LEU A 128 3.43 -6.82 9.24
C LEU A 128 2.69 -5.52 9.51
N GLU A 129 1.38 -5.58 9.74
CA GLU A 129 0.57 -4.40 10.09
C GLU A 129 1.03 -3.76 11.40
N ALA A 130 1.32 -4.55 12.43
CA ALA A 130 1.86 -4.02 13.68
C ALA A 130 3.21 -3.30 13.47
N PHE A 131 4.03 -3.77 12.54
CA PHE A 131 5.27 -3.09 12.16
C PHE A 131 5.01 -1.78 11.42
N VAL A 132 4.03 -1.73 10.52
CA VAL A 132 3.57 -0.50 9.86
C VAL A 132 3.09 0.52 10.90
N ASP A 133 2.23 0.11 11.81
CA ASP A 133 1.64 1.00 12.82
C ASP A 133 2.71 1.63 13.72
N GLN A 134 3.70 0.84 14.13
CA GLN A 134 4.84 1.31 14.94
C GLN A 134 5.74 2.32 14.20
N HIS A 135 5.73 2.31 12.87
CA HIS A 135 6.55 3.18 12.02
C HIS A 135 5.70 4.14 11.20
N SER A 136 4.49 4.45 11.64
CA SER A 136 3.56 5.28 10.86
C SER A 136 4.17 6.66 10.55
N PRO A 137 4.24 7.06 9.28
CA PRO A 137 4.64 8.41 8.88
C PRO A 137 3.44 9.35 8.81
N CYS A 138 2.34 9.02 9.50
CA CYS A 138 1.08 9.77 9.39
C CYS A 138 0.53 9.84 7.95
N TYR A 139 0.84 8.80 7.15
CA TYR A 139 0.46 8.74 5.75
C TYR A 139 -0.94 8.15 5.56
N GLN A 140 -1.71 8.76 4.67
CA GLN A 140 -2.96 8.22 4.18
C GLN A 140 -3.10 8.53 2.69
N GLU A 141 -3.44 7.51 1.89
CA GLU A 141 -3.83 7.74 0.51
C GLU A 141 -5.18 8.46 0.51
N LEU A 142 -5.23 9.59 -0.19
CA LEU A 142 -6.45 10.35 -0.41
C LEU A 142 -6.84 10.15 -1.87
N ALA A 143 -8.13 9.95 -2.11
CA ALA A 143 -8.65 9.65 -3.44
C ALA A 143 -8.06 10.60 -4.49
N HIS A 144 -7.57 10.05 -5.60
CA HIS A 144 -6.95 10.76 -6.73
C HIS A 144 -7.87 11.80 -7.42
N ALA A 145 -9.09 12.02 -6.90
CA ALA A 145 -10.08 12.90 -7.48
C ALA A 145 -9.78 14.39 -7.25
N ASP A 146 -9.00 14.76 -6.23
CA ASP A 146 -8.65 16.15 -5.98
C ASP A 146 -7.26 16.50 -6.54
N LYS A 147 -7.27 17.21 -7.67
CA LYS A 147 -6.08 17.67 -8.39
C LYS A 147 -5.33 18.79 -7.66
N HIS A 148 -5.92 19.35 -6.61
CA HIS A 148 -5.34 20.43 -5.81
C HIS A 148 -4.59 19.94 -4.57
N MET A 149 -4.63 18.64 -4.30
CA MET A 149 -4.02 18.06 -3.12
C MET A 149 -2.52 17.85 -3.32
N SER A 150 -1.71 18.39 -2.41
CA SER A 150 -0.27 18.18 -2.46
C SER A 150 0.10 16.79 -1.95
N ASN A 151 1.27 16.26 -2.36
CA ASN A 151 1.79 15.03 -1.75
C ASN A 151 1.99 15.17 -0.23
N LEU A 152 2.23 16.39 0.25
CA LEU A 152 2.42 16.65 1.67
C LEU A 152 1.12 16.53 2.48
N ASP A 153 -0.03 16.81 1.86
CA ASP A 153 -1.34 16.65 2.51
C ASP A 153 -1.59 15.22 2.97
N ARG A 154 -0.97 14.24 2.30
CA ARG A 154 -1.09 12.81 2.64
C ARG A 154 -0.41 12.46 3.94
N PHE A 155 0.50 13.29 4.46
CA PHE A 155 1.30 13.00 5.66
C PHE A 155 0.74 13.63 6.94
N LYS A 156 -0.48 14.18 6.95
CA LYS A 156 -1.03 14.87 8.15
C LYS A 156 -1.88 13.99 9.07
N TYR A 157 -2.04 12.71 8.76
CA TYR A 157 -2.99 11.80 9.43
C TYR A 157 -2.33 11.01 10.56
N CYS A 158 -1.80 11.73 11.56
CA CYS A 158 -1.15 11.12 12.71
C CYS A 158 -2.16 10.64 13.78
N PRO A 159 -1.79 9.69 14.65
CA PRO A 159 -2.47 9.48 15.93
C PRO A 159 -2.56 10.76 16.77
N ASN A 160 -3.59 10.90 17.60
CA ASN A 160 -3.86 12.11 18.39
C ASN A 160 -2.82 12.44 19.47
N ASP A 161 -2.03 11.44 19.86
CA ASP A 161 -0.91 11.56 20.79
C ASP A 161 0.45 11.75 20.07
N SER A 162 0.44 11.91 18.74
CA SER A 162 1.66 12.03 17.95
C SER A 162 2.43 13.32 18.27
N PRO A 163 3.77 13.24 18.43
CA PRO A 163 4.61 14.40 18.65
C PRO A 163 4.70 15.32 17.42
N TYR A 164 4.23 14.86 16.25
CA TYR A 164 4.29 15.61 15.00
C TYR A 164 3.11 16.58 14.82
N LEU A 165 2.01 16.42 15.58
CA LEU A 165 0.83 17.28 15.45
C LEU A 165 1.12 18.78 15.61
N PRO A 166 1.93 19.25 16.59
CA PRO A 166 2.26 20.67 16.69
C PRO A 166 2.98 21.22 15.45
N VAL A 167 3.86 20.42 14.84
CA VAL A 167 4.60 20.80 13.63
C VAL A 167 3.66 20.88 12.43
N ILE A 168 2.79 19.87 12.27
CA ILE A 168 1.77 19.81 11.22
C ILE A 168 0.82 21.00 11.32
N ARG A 169 0.27 21.27 12.51
CA ARG A 169 -0.65 22.41 12.74
C ARG A 169 -0.02 23.73 12.36
N LYS A 170 1.23 23.97 12.81
CA LYS A 170 1.98 25.17 12.46
C LYS A 170 2.22 25.30 10.96
N PHE A 171 2.54 24.20 10.28
CA PHE A 171 2.81 24.21 8.84
C PHE A 171 1.55 24.54 8.02
N PHE A 172 0.41 23.92 8.35
CA PHE A 172 -0.85 24.10 7.63
C PHE A 172 -1.71 25.26 8.16
N GLY A 173 -1.34 25.89 9.27
CA GLY A 173 -2.12 26.96 9.90
C GLY A 173 -3.40 26.48 10.60
N TYR A 174 -3.39 25.27 11.14
CA TYR A 174 -4.52 24.72 11.90
C TYR A 174 -4.52 25.19 13.36
N ASP A 175 -5.72 25.20 13.96
CA ASP A 175 -5.91 25.49 15.38
C ASP A 175 -5.24 24.46 16.29
N GLU A 176 -4.97 24.84 17.55
CA GLU A 176 -4.29 23.96 18.52
C GLU A 176 -5.10 22.71 18.87
N ASP A 177 -6.42 22.74 18.74
CA ASP A 177 -7.32 21.62 18.99
C ASP A 177 -7.62 20.79 17.73
N TRP A 178 -7.05 21.15 16.57
CA TRP A 178 -7.19 20.37 15.35
C TRP A 178 -6.55 18.99 15.53
N VAL A 179 -7.31 17.95 15.20
CA VAL A 179 -6.84 16.56 15.11
C VAL A 179 -7.28 15.98 13.78
N PRO A 180 -6.49 15.06 13.18
CA PRO A 180 -6.86 14.44 11.93
C PRO A 180 -8.00 13.42 12.08
N TRP A 181 -8.24 12.88 13.29
CA TRP A 181 -9.32 11.92 13.58
C TRP A 181 -9.76 11.92 15.06
N PRO A 182 -10.98 11.44 15.38
CA PRO A 182 -12.11 11.38 14.46
C PRO A 182 -12.53 12.82 14.13
N ASP A 183 -12.92 13.06 12.87
CA ASP A 183 -13.47 14.35 12.44
C ASP A 183 -14.46 14.86 13.50
N LYS A 184 -14.29 16.10 13.98
CA LYS A 184 -15.41 16.81 14.59
C LYS A 184 -16.41 16.99 13.44
N GLU A 185 -17.53 16.26 13.51
CA GLU A 185 -18.67 16.27 12.59
C GLU A 185 -18.96 17.63 11.94
#